data_AF-A0A6S7KU04-F1
#
_entry.id   AF-A0A6S7KU04-F1
#
_cell.length_a   1.000
_cell.length_b   1.000
_cell.length_c   1.000
_cell.angle_alpha   90.00
_cell.angle_beta   90.00
_cell.angle_gamma   90.00
#
_symmetry.space_group_name_H-M   'P 1'
#
loop_
_entity.id
_entity.type
_entity.pdbx_description
1 polymer ?
#
loop_
_entity_poly.entity_id
_entity_poly.type
_entity_poly.pdbx_seq_one_letter_code
_entity_poly.pdbx_strand_id
1 'polypeptide(L)'
;GLRTDHKPLISALKKVSDTATPFQRRHLLFVSQFASDFAYLPGKSNVIADALSRSNPSTLLEDDNEEFDVQAQVAALVSSSPCSPMDFLASQEADVSLQRWISHHVEDATSPFVPGKLQSQEDPSVSLWFETTSEPPRLLVPSDRQLE
;
A
#
# COMPACT_ATOMS: atom_id res chain seq x y z
N GLY A 1 29.61 -5.66 6.50
CA GLY A 1 28.88 -4.61 7.24
C GLY A 1 27.80 -4.02 6.37
N LEU A 2 26.61 -3.82 6.94
CA LEU A 2 25.48 -3.14 6.31
C LEU A 2 25.60 -1.62 6.52
N ARG A 3 25.36 -0.83 5.48
CA ARG A 3 25.37 0.63 5.54
C ARG A 3 23.97 1.18 5.39
N THR A 4 23.61 2.12 6.27
CA THR A 4 22.30 2.79 6.24
C THR A 4 22.43 4.21 6.75
N ASP A 5 21.60 5.10 6.26
CA ASP A 5 21.42 6.47 6.75
C ASP A 5 20.48 6.56 7.96
N HIS A 6 19.95 5.43 8.44
CA HIS A 6 19.04 5.38 9.57
C HIS A 6 19.78 5.34 10.94
N LYS A 7 20.23 6.52 11.42
CA LYS A 7 20.93 6.65 12.73
C LYS A 7 20.19 6.01 13.92
N PRO A 8 18.86 6.16 14.09
CA PRO A 8 18.17 5.56 15.23
C PRO A 8 18.24 4.03 15.23
N LEU A 9 18.29 3.39 14.05
CA LEU A 9 18.33 1.93 13.92
C LEU A 9 19.69 1.40 14.36
N ILE A 10 20.77 2.05 13.95
CA ILE A 10 22.13 1.69 14.39
C ILE A 10 22.27 1.86 15.90
N SER A 11 21.72 2.94 16.44
CA SER A 11 21.67 3.16 17.88
C SER A 11 20.89 2.06 18.60
N ALA A 12 19.74 1.66 18.07
CA ALA A 12 18.91 0.59 18.63
C ALA A 12 19.58 -0.79 18.58
N LEU A 13 20.30 -1.12 17.50
CA LEU A 13 21.03 -2.39 17.35
C LEU A 13 22.27 -2.47 18.25
N LYS A 14 22.92 -1.33 18.52
CA LYS A 14 24.08 -1.27 19.42
C LYS A 14 23.69 -1.23 20.89
N LYS A 15 22.51 -0.71 21.21
CA LYS A 15 22.02 -0.63 22.58
C LYS A 15 21.35 -1.94 22.95
N VAL A 16 21.91 -2.62 23.95
CA VAL A 16 21.20 -3.65 24.72
C VAL A 16 20.25 -2.92 25.69
N SER A 17 19.22 -2.23 25.18
CA SER A 17 18.31 -1.46 26.04
C SER A 17 17.13 -2.31 26.53
N ASP A 18 16.87 -2.20 27.82
CA ASP A 18 15.71 -2.84 28.46
C ASP A 18 14.40 -2.06 28.21
N THR A 19 14.49 -0.93 27.51
CA THR A 19 13.37 -0.03 27.20
C THR A 19 12.67 -0.33 25.88
N ALA A 20 13.23 -1.19 25.04
CA ALA A 20 12.57 -1.61 23.80
C ALA A 20 11.39 -2.53 24.10
N THR A 21 10.26 -2.29 23.44
CA THR A 21 9.09 -3.17 23.58
C THR A 21 9.42 -4.58 23.07
N PRO A 22 8.72 -5.64 23.53
CA PRO A 22 8.95 -7.01 23.05
C PRO A 22 8.90 -7.12 21.52
N PHE A 23 8.01 -6.36 20.87
CA PHE A 23 7.89 -6.31 19.42
C PHE A 23 9.12 -5.68 18.76
N GLN A 24 9.57 -4.52 19.25
CA GLN A 24 10.77 -3.85 18.74
C GLN A 24 12.00 -4.74 18.89
N ARG A 25 12.15 -5.39 20.06
CA ARG A 25 13.25 -6.33 20.33
C ARG A 25 13.26 -7.49 19.35
N ARG A 26 12.10 -8.10 19.07
CA ARG A 26 12.00 -9.18 18.08
C ARG A 26 12.41 -8.73 16.67
N HIS A 27 12.02 -7.52 16.26
CA HIS A 27 12.43 -6.97 14.97
C HIS A 27 13.93 -6.70 14.89
N LEU A 28 14.51 -6.10 15.92
CA LEU A 28 15.95 -5.86 16.00
C LEU A 28 16.73 -7.18 15.99
N LEU A 29 16.27 -8.19 16.73
CA LEU A 29 16.85 -9.53 16.72
C LEU A 29 16.76 -10.18 15.34
N PHE A 30 15.61 -10.07 14.67
CA PHE A 30 15.44 -10.57 13.30
C PHE A 30 16.44 -9.92 12.33
N VAL A 31 16.53 -8.59 12.34
CA VAL A 31 17.48 -7.86 11.48
C VAL A 31 18.94 -8.23 11.79
N SER A 32 19.28 -8.45 13.07
CA SER A 32 20.64 -8.81 13.50
C SER A 32 21.11 -10.21 13.05
N GLN A 33 20.19 -11.08 12.60
CA GLN A 33 20.55 -12.40 12.05
C GLN A 33 21.22 -12.28 10.67
N PHE A 34 20.92 -11.22 9.92
CA PHE A 34 21.42 -11.05 8.55
C PHE A 34 22.74 -10.28 8.48
N ALA A 35 23.02 -9.44 9.47
CA ALA A 35 24.25 -8.67 9.54
C ALA A 35 24.64 -8.43 11.00
N SER A 36 25.93 -8.55 11.30
CA SER A 36 26.47 -8.31 12.65
C SER A 36 27.08 -6.91 12.81
N ASP A 37 27.37 -6.24 11.69
CA ASP A 37 28.04 -4.94 11.66
C ASP A 37 27.19 -3.94 10.87
N PHE A 38 26.74 -2.88 11.55
CA PHE A 38 25.92 -1.80 11.00
C PHE A 38 26.63 -0.46 11.14
N ALA A 39 26.85 0.21 10.01
CA ALA A 39 27.56 1.48 9.93
C ALA A 39 26.68 2.59 9.34
N TYR A 40 26.79 3.79 9.91
CA TYR A 40 26.05 4.95 9.43
C TYR A 40 26.70 5.46 8.15
N LEU A 41 25.90 5.63 7.11
CA LEU A 41 26.27 6.32 5.88
C LEU A 41 25.38 7.56 5.74
N PRO A 42 25.91 8.78 5.65
CA PRO A 42 25.09 9.96 5.41
C PRO A 42 24.23 9.80 4.15
N GLY A 43 22.97 10.25 4.18
CA GLY A 43 22.06 10.14 3.04
C GLY A 43 22.62 10.76 1.75
N LYS A 44 23.39 11.86 1.87
CA LYS A 44 24.13 12.48 0.75
C LYS A 44 25.12 11.53 0.05
N SER A 45 25.60 10.50 0.75
CA SER A 45 26.48 9.47 0.23
C SER A 45 25.74 8.17 -0.10
N ASN A 46 24.47 8.04 0.31
CA ASN A 46 23.62 6.88 0.06
C ASN A 46 22.71 7.08 -1.18
N VAL A 47 23.21 7.80 -2.19
CA VAL A 47 22.44 8.28 -3.35
C VAL A 47 21.79 7.14 -4.13
N ILE A 48 22.50 6.03 -4.32
CA ILE A 48 22.00 4.89 -5.09
C ILE A 48 20.80 4.25 -4.38
N ALA A 49 20.92 4.01 -3.07
CA ALA A 49 19.82 3.42 -2.29
C ALA A 49 18.64 4.38 -2.18
N ASP A 50 18.88 5.68 -1.99
CA ASP A 50 17.82 6.70 -1.97
C ASP A 50 17.08 6.75 -3.33
N ALA A 51 17.81 6.78 -4.45
CA ALA A 51 17.23 6.76 -5.80
C ALA A 51 16.39 5.50 -6.06
N LEU A 52 16.89 4.31 -5.72
CA LEU A 52 16.15 3.06 -5.88
C LEU A 52 14.96 2.95 -4.92
N SER A 53 15.04 3.54 -3.73
CA SER A 53 13.91 3.56 -2.79
C SER A 53 12.78 4.49 -3.21
N ARG A 54 13.09 5.49 -4.06
CA ARG A 54 12.16 6.48 -4.60
C ARG A 54 11.67 6.16 -6.00
N SER A 55 12.32 5.23 -6.72
CA SER A 55 11.87 4.84 -8.05
C SER A 55 10.52 4.16 -7.92
N ASN A 56 9.47 4.83 -8.39
CA ASN A 56 8.17 4.18 -8.55
C ASN A 56 8.34 3.11 -9.64
N PRO A 57 7.88 1.87 -9.43
CA PRO A 57 7.94 0.84 -10.46
C PRO A 57 7.22 1.27 -11.76
N SER A 58 6.33 2.25 -11.67
CA SER A 58 5.57 2.82 -12.78
C SER A 58 6.37 3.76 -13.68
N THR A 59 7.46 4.37 -13.19
CA THR A 59 8.32 5.27 -14.01
C THR A 59 9.22 4.50 -14.98
N LEU A 60 9.36 3.18 -14.83
CA LEU A 60 10.11 2.34 -15.77
C LEU A 60 9.28 1.91 -16.98
N LEU A 61 8.03 2.35 -17.09
CA LEU A 61 7.13 2.11 -18.22
C LEU A 61 6.93 3.36 -19.08
N GLU A 62 7.91 4.27 -19.12
CA GLU A 62 7.92 5.36 -20.10
C GLU A 62 8.58 4.88 -21.40
N ASP A 63 7.94 3.92 -22.08
CA ASP A 63 8.05 3.76 -23.53
C ASP A 63 6.78 3.05 -24.03
N ASP A 64 5.68 3.81 -24.01
CA ASP A 64 4.66 3.88 -25.05
C ASP A 64 3.49 4.70 -24.50
N ASN A 65 2.89 5.53 -25.35
CA ASN A 65 1.65 6.25 -25.05
C ASN A 65 0.47 5.25 -24.92
N GLU A 66 0.50 4.38 -23.93
CA GLU A 66 -0.67 3.65 -23.47
C GLU A 66 -1.20 4.46 -22.29
N GLU A 67 -2.31 5.17 -22.53
CA GLU A 67 -3.12 5.75 -21.47
C GLU A 67 -3.35 4.66 -20.43
N PHE A 68 -2.69 4.76 -19.27
CA PHE A 68 -2.71 3.74 -18.23
C PHE A 68 -4.15 3.64 -17.71
N ASP A 69 -4.91 2.71 -18.29
CA ASP A 69 -6.32 2.54 -17.97
C ASP A 69 -6.42 1.87 -16.59
N VAL A 70 -6.57 2.73 -15.57
CA VAL A 70 -6.76 2.33 -14.18
C VAL A 70 -7.96 1.39 -14.06
N GLN A 71 -9.00 1.56 -14.87
CA GLN A 71 -10.16 0.66 -14.85
C GLN A 71 -9.82 -0.72 -15.41
N ALA A 72 -9.06 -0.79 -16.51
CA ALA A 72 -8.60 -2.06 -17.07
C ALA A 72 -7.72 -2.84 -16.07
N GLN A 73 -6.86 -2.15 -15.32
CA GLN A 73 -6.01 -2.80 -14.32
C GLN A 73 -6.82 -3.33 -13.13
N VAL A 74 -7.82 -2.57 -12.65
CA VAL A 74 -8.73 -3.02 -11.59
C VAL A 74 -9.59 -4.18 -12.08
N ALA A 75 -10.07 -4.15 -13.33
CA ALA A 75 -10.80 -5.26 -13.93
C ALA A 75 -9.95 -6.53 -13.98
N ALA A 76 -8.69 -6.44 -14.42
CA ALA A 76 -7.76 -7.56 -14.41
C ALA A 76 -7.51 -8.10 -12.99
N LEU A 77 -7.39 -7.21 -11.99
CA LEU A 77 -7.26 -7.59 -10.59
C LEU A 77 -8.48 -8.38 -10.10
N VAL A 78 -9.69 -7.88 -10.38
CA VAL A 78 -10.96 -8.57 -10.05
C VAL A 78 -11.00 -9.94 -10.71
N SER A 79 -10.67 -10.04 -12.00
CA SER A 79 -10.70 -11.32 -12.75
C SER A 79 -9.64 -12.32 -12.27
N SER A 80 -8.51 -11.84 -11.75
CA SER A 80 -7.46 -12.70 -11.18
C SER A 80 -7.73 -13.14 -9.75
N SER A 81 -8.73 -12.54 -9.09
CA SER A 81 -9.08 -12.81 -7.71
C SER A 81 -9.75 -14.18 -7.55
N PRO A 82 -9.49 -14.92 -6.46
CA PRO A 82 -10.19 -16.17 -6.17
C PRO A 82 -11.66 -15.96 -5.77
N CYS A 83 -12.08 -14.73 -5.45
CA CYS A 83 -13.47 -14.39 -5.10
C CYS A 83 -14.24 -13.89 -6.34
N SER A 84 -15.54 -14.21 -6.40
CA SER A 84 -16.41 -13.73 -7.48
C SER A 84 -16.57 -12.20 -7.40
N PRO A 85 -16.66 -11.48 -8.54
CA PRO A 85 -17.00 -10.06 -8.56
C PRO A 85 -18.28 -9.73 -7.77
N MET A 86 -19.24 -10.65 -7.77
CA MET A 86 -20.50 -10.51 -7.03
C MET A 86 -20.30 -10.58 -5.51
N ASP A 87 -19.33 -11.36 -5.03
CA ASP A 87 -19.03 -11.45 -3.59
C ASP A 87 -18.41 -10.14 -3.10
N PHE A 88 -17.56 -9.51 -3.92
CA PHE A 88 -17.03 -8.17 -3.62
C PHE A 88 -18.12 -7.12 -3.57
N LEU A 89 -19.06 -7.13 -4.53
CA LEU A 89 -20.18 -6.20 -4.56
C LEU A 89 -21.05 -6.36 -3.30
N ALA A 90 -21.46 -7.60 -3.01
CA ALA A 90 -22.27 -7.90 -1.83
C ALA A 90 -21.57 -7.46 -0.53
N SER A 91 -20.25 -7.65 -0.47
CA SER A 91 -19.44 -7.19 0.67
C SER A 91 -19.40 -5.67 0.77
N GLN A 92 -19.15 -4.95 -0.35
CA GLN A 92 -19.12 -3.49 -0.38
C GLN A 92 -20.47 -2.88 0.00
N GLU A 93 -21.57 -3.44 -0.47
CA GLU A 93 -22.94 -2.97 -0.18
C GLU A 93 -23.35 -3.25 1.27
N ALA A 94 -22.89 -4.36 1.85
CA ALA A 94 -23.21 -4.72 3.23
C ALA A 94 -22.47 -3.83 4.27
N ASP A 95 -21.33 -3.24 3.92
CA ASP A 95 -20.55 -2.41 4.86
C ASP A 95 -20.98 -0.94 4.86
N VAL A 96 -21.82 -0.60 5.84
CA VAL A 96 -22.31 0.77 6.07
C VAL A 96 -21.18 1.77 6.32
N SER A 97 -20.08 1.35 6.96
CA SER A 97 -18.95 2.23 7.26
C SER A 97 -18.19 2.57 5.99
N LEU A 98 -17.98 1.58 5.13
CA LEU A 98 -17.39 1.78 3.81
C LEU A 98 -18.25 2.71 2.95
N GLN A 99 -19.57 2.50 2.90
CA GLN A 99 -20.46 3.37 2.13
C GLN A 99 -20.41 4.82 2.62
N ARG A 100 -20.41 5.05 3.94
CA ARG A 100 -20.25 6.41 4.51
C ARG A 100 -18.91 7.03 4.16
N TRP A 101 -17.84 6.23 4.21
CA TRP A 101 -16.51 6.70 3.82
C TRP A 101 -16.50 7.11 2.35
N ILE A 102 -17.05 6.28 1.46
CA ILE A 102 -17.15 6.59 0.02
C ILE A 102 -17.93 7.89 -0.19
N SER A 103 -19.14 8.02 0.37
CA SER A 103 -19.95 9.24 0.22
C SER A 103 -19.20 10.50 0.68
N HIS A 104 -18.53 10.43 1.83
CA HIS A 104 -17.77 11.56 2.36
C HIS A 104 -16.63 12.00 1.42
N HIS A 105 -15.87 11.04 0.87
CA HIS A 105 -14.70 11.35 0.04
C HIS A 105 -15.04 11.63 -1.42
N VAL A 106 -16.21 11.18 -1.91
CA VAL A 106 -16.74 11.57 -3.23
C VAL A 106 -17.23 13.03 -3.21
N GLU A 107 -17.85 13.48 -2.13
CA GLU A 107 -18.39 14.84 -2.01
C GLU A 107 -17.35 15.90 -1.62
N ASP A 108 -16.29 15.49 -0.93
CA ASP A 108 -15.22 16.38 -0.48
C ASP A 108 -14.11 16.52 -1.54
N ALA A 109 -14.15 17.62 -2.30
CA ALA A 109 -13.11 17.95 -3.28
C ALA A 109 -11.72 18.23 -2.67
N THR A 110 -11.61 18.39 -1.36
CA THR A 110 -10.33 18.55 -0.64
C THR A 110 -9.80 17.24 -0.07
N SER A 111 -10.55 16.15 -0.25
CA SER A 111 -10.19 14.82 0.19
C SER A 111 -8.89 14.35 -0.48
N PRO A 112 -7.93 13.81 0.29
CA PRO A 112 -6.74 13.19 -0.28
C PRO A 112 -7.03 11.83 -0.93
N PHE A 113 -8.23 11.27 -0.73
CA PHE A 113 -8.66 9.99 -1.31
C PHE A 113 -9.67 10.24 -2.43
N VAL A 114 -9.40 9.67 -3.60
CA VAL A 114 -10.27 9.77 -4.77
C VAL A 114 -10.79 8.37 -5.11
N PRO A 115 -12.00 8.00 -4.66
CA PRO A 115 -12.58 6.71 -4.98
C PRO A 115 -13.03 6.70 -6.45
N GLY A 116 -12.51 5.74 -7.22
CA GLY A 116 -12.93 5.41 -8.58
C GLY A 116 -14.02 4.35 -8.61
N LYS A 117 -14.78 4.32 -9.70
CA LYS A 117 -15.89 3.39 -9.90
C LYS A 117 -15.66 2.56 -11.16
N LEU A 118 -15.61 1.24 -11.00
CA LEU A 118 -15.53 0.27 -12.11
C LEU A 118 -16.93 -0.26 -12.38
N GLN A 119 -17.46 -0.04 -13.59
CA GLN A 119 -18.74 -0.60 -14.00
C GLN A 119 -18.53 -1.96 -14.66
N SER A 120 -19.38 -2.93 -14.34
CA SER A 120 -19.34 -4.22 -15.03
C SER A 120 -19.75 -4.06 -16.50
N GLN A 121 -19.05 -4.76 -17.38
CA GLN A 121 -19.36 -4.79 -18.82
C GLN A 121 -20.63 -5.60 -19.11
N GLU A 122 -20.97 -6.53 -18.23
CA GLU A 122 -22.15 -7.41 -18.37
C GLU A 122 -23.42 -6.79 -17.80
N ASP A 123 -23.29 -6.01 -16.72
CA ASP A 123 -24.42 -5.32 -16.07
C ASP A 123 -24.01 -3.90 -15.63
N PRO A 124 -24.53 -2.84 -16.27
CA PRO A 124 -24.17 -1.47 -15.93
C PRO A 124 -24.70 -1.02 -14.56
N SER A 125 -25.61 -1.77 -13.94
CA SER A 125 -26.08 -1.53 -12.58
C SER A 125 -25.11 -2.02 -11.50
N VAL A 126 -24.21 -2.94 -11.87
CA VAL A 126 -23.18 -3.48 -10.98
C VAL A 126 -21.91 -2.63 -11.09
N SER A 127 -21.48 -2.09 -9.96
CA SER A 127 -20.28 -1.27 -9.92
C SER A 127 -19.47 -1.48 -8.65
N LEU A 128 -18.16 -1.64 -8.80
CA LEU A 128 -17.22 -1.82 -7.71
C LEU A 128 -16.41 -0.54 -7.49
N TRP A 129 -16.22 -0.18 -6.22
CA TRP A 129 -15.39 0.96 -5.86
C TRP A 129 -13.92 0.55 -5.65
N PHE A 130 -13.00 1.42 -6.08
CA PHE A 130 -11.56 1.22 -5.94
C PHE A 130 -10.85 2.54 -5.60
N GLU A 131 -9.67 2.45 -5.02
CA GLU A 131 -8.83 3.61 -4.67
C GLU A 131 -7.88 3.94 -5.83
N THR A 132 -7.99 5.13 -6.41
CA THR A 132 -7.10 5.59 -7.50
C THR A 132 -5.77 6.14 -7.00
N THR A 133 -5.69 6.48 -5.70
CA THR A 133 -4.51 7.05 -5.06
C THR A 133 -3.46 6.00 -4.68
N SER A 134 -3.80 4.71 -4.78
CA SER A 134 -2.88 3.59 -4.57
C SER A 134 -2.26 3.14 -5.87
N GLU A 135 -0.97 2.80 -5.84
CA GLU A 135 -0.28 2.23 -7.00
C GLU A 135 0.34 0.85 -6.60
N PRO A 136 -0.20 -0.27 -7.12
CA PRO A 136 -1.32 -0.39 -8.05
C PRO A 136 -2.68 -0.04 -7.42
N PRO A 137 -3.70 0.33 -8.21
CA PRO A 137 -5.04 0.64 -7.73
C PRO A 137 -5.62 -0.55 -6.98
N ARG A 138 -6.30 -0.27 -5.88
CA ARG A 138 -6.80 -1.31 -4.95
C ARG A 138 -8.32 -1.28 -4.90
N LEU A 139 -8.94 -2.44 -4.96
CA LEU A 139 -10.38 -2.57 -4.68
C LEU A 139 -10.65 -2.17 -3.24
N LEU A 140 -11.70 -1.38 -3.02
CA LEU A 140 -12.17 -1.06 -1.68
C LEU A 140 -12.85 -2.28 -1.10
N VAL A 141 -12.22 -2.98 -0.17
CA VAL A 141 -12.82 -4.11 0.52
C VAL A 141 -13.30 -3.64 1.90
N PRO A 142 -14.46 -4.08 2.39
CA PRO A 142 -14.86 -3.87 3.78
C PRO A 142 -13.72 -4.20 4.72
N SER A 143 -13.47 -3.31 5.67
CA SER A 143 -12.51 -3.65 6.72
C SER A 143 -13.18 -4.68 7.62
N ASP A 144 -12.54 -5.83 7.84
CA ASP A 144 -12.89 -6.81 8.88
C ASP A 144 -12.66 -6.23 10.29
N ARG A 145 -13.26 -5.08 10.59
CA ARG A 145 -13.47 -4.63 11.97
C ARG A 145 -14.78 -5.22 12.46
N GLN A 146 -14.90 -6.54 12.38
CA GLN A 146 -15.79 -7.26 13.29
C GLN A 146 -15.08 -7.35 14.64
N LEU A 147 -15.50 -6.47 15.56
CA LEU A 147 -15.55 -6.70 17.01
C LEU A 147 -14.23 -7.07 17.71
N GLU A 148 -13.53 -6.05 18.21
CA GLU A 148 -12.95 -6.11 19.57
C GLU A 148 -13.90 -5.40 20.55
#